data_AF-A0A239GLT6-F1
#
_entry.id   AF-A0A239GLT6-F1
#
_cell.length_a   1.000
_cell.length_b   1.000
_cell.length_c   1.000
_cell.angle_alpha   90.00
_cell.angle_beta   90.00
_cell.angle_gamma   90.00
#
_symmetry.space_group_name_H-M   'P 1'
#
loop_
_entity.id
_entity.type
_entity.pdbx_description
1 polymer ?
#
loop_
_entity_poly.entity_id
_entity_poly.type
_entity_poly.pdbx_seq_one_letter_code
_entity_poly.pdbx_strand_id
1 'polypeptide(L)'
;MDSIGKNTNEYPNKKPKSISDLNNIYSCSIIQLFARIPELEIIFGHITNERFKCIEVVHDMSGNRFTNNNKSYHGTYLLLRDMTYEITAEEIRSLPFNFKEVQYARSENDGLMYRVRYDCKENESWYESLPLHNSPFVRHRLLFPIFLDLYEFRIIATCLLYALSIIVRYRPSIWIDIITGKNEKYLVMIEQFLDSVERVIPEDFLNRISGKTIRVRLTGSIYA
;
A
#
# COMPACT_ATOMS: atom_id res chain seq x y z
N MET A 1 -17.28 1.56 -19.53
CA MET A 1 -16.33 0.45 -19.27
C MET A 1 -15.94 0.59 -17.82
N ASP A 2 -16.47 -0.27 -16.96
CA ASP A 2 -16.21 -0.21 -15.52
C ASP A 2 -14.79 -0.71 -15.27
N SER A 3 -13.84 0.21 -15.19
CA SER A 3 -12.47 -0.10 -14.79
C SER A 3 -12.49 -0.57 -13.33
N ILE A 4 -12.20 -1.86 -13.11
CA ILE A 4 -11.96 -2.45 -11.78
C ILE A 4 -13.23 -2.50 -10.88
N GLY A 5 -14.42 -2.32 -11.45
CA GLY A 5 -15.67 -2.33 -10.67
C GLY A 5 -15.80 -1.14 -9.70
N LYS A 6 -15.02 -0.06 -9.90
CA LYS A 6 -15.11 1.18 -9.14
C LYS A 6 -15.85 2.25 -9.95
N ASN A 7 -16.67 3.03 -9.26
CA ASN A 7 -17.40 4.14 -9.85
C ASN A 7 -16.42 5.26 -10.24
N THR A 8 -16.26 5.52 -11.53
CA THR A 8 -15.35 6.55 -12.03
C THR A 8 -15.97 7.95 -12.08
N ASN A 9 -17.27 8.10 -11.79
CA ASN A 9 -18.00 9.36 -11.95
C ASN A 9 -17.54 10.45 -10.96
N GLU A 10 -16.94 10.05 -9.84
CA GLU A 10 -16.38 10.97 -8.84
C GLU A 10 -15.03 11.55 -9.27
N TYR A 11 -14.40 11.00 -10.31
CA TYR A 11 -13.12 11.50 -10.83
C TYR A 11 -13.32 12.61 -11.87
N PRO A 12 -12.40 13.58 -11.94
CA PRO A 12 -12.51 14.68 -12.91
C PRO A 12 -12.44 14.17 -14.36
N ASN A 13 -13.46 14.49 -15.14
CA ASN A 13 -13.54 14.13 -16.57
C ASN A 13 -12.73 15.07 -17.50
N LYS A 14 -12.14 16.13 -16.95
CA LYS A 14 -11.36 17.12 -17.71
C LYS A 14 -10.05 17.41 -17.00
N LYS A 15 -8.98 17.59 -17.78
CA LYS A 15 -7.68 18.02 -17.27
C LYS A 15 -7.81 19.45 -16.71
N PRO A 16 -7.20 19.76 -15.55
CA PRO A 16 -7.10 21.13 -15.06
C PRO A 16 -6.36 21.99 -16.08
N LYS A 17 -6.82 23.22 -16.27
CA LYS A 17 -6.20 24.21 -17.17
C LYS A 17 -5.60 25.38 -16.39
N SER A 18 -6.07 25.62 -15.16
CA SER A 18 -5.51 26.62 -14.25
C SER A 18 -5.05 25.99 -12.94
N ILE A 19 -4.25 26.74 -12.17
CA ILE A 19 -3.86 26.36 -10.80
C ILE A 19 -5.07 26.33 -9.86
N SER A 20 -6.06 27.21 -10.06
CA SER A 20 -7.29 27.21 -9.27
C SER A 20 -8.12 25.93 -9.44
N ASP A 21 -8.03 25.26 -10.60
CA ASP A 21 -8.67 23.97 -10.83
C ASP A 21 -8.08 22.87 -9.92
N LEU A 22 -6.81 22.99 -9.51
CA LEU A 22 -6.15 22.01 -8.64
C LEU A 22 -6.75 21.97 -7.23
N ASN A 23 -7.37 23.06 -6.77
CA ASN A 23 -8.00 23.12 -5.45
C ASN A 23 -9.26 22.25 -5.36
N ASN A 24 -9.90 21.95 -6.49
CA ASN A 24 -11.11 21.14 -6.59
C ASN A 24 -10.84 19.76 -7.19
N ILE A 25 -9.57 19.39 -7.37
CA ILE A 25 -9.16 18.14 -8.00
C ILE A 25 -8.31 17.34 -7.03
N TYR A 26 -8.56 16.04 -6.99
CA TYR A 26 -7.68 15.06 -6.37
C TYR A 26 -6.26 15.18 -6.95
N SER A 27 -5.36 15.79 -6.17
CA SER A 27 -3.96 15.96 -6.52
C SER A 27 -3.08 15.37 -5.43
N CYS A 28 -1.96 14.76 -5.84
CA CYS A 28 -0.97 14.20 -4.95
C CYS A 28 0.44 14.54 -5.44
N SER A 29 1.38 14.62 -4.50
CA SER A 29 2.80 14.74 -4.84
C SER A 29 3.40 13.37 -5.20
N ILE A 30 4.56 13.39 -5.85
CA ILE A 30 5.32 12.16 -6.13
C ILE A 30 5.79 11.49 -4.83
N ILE A 31 6.14 12.29 -3.82
CA ILE A 31 6.55 11.76 -2.50
C ILE A 31 5.39 11.04 -1.81
N GLN A 32 4.16 11.55 -1.95
CA GLN A 32 2.96 10.87 -1.44
C GLN A 32 2.68 9.54 -2.17
N LEU A 33 3.06 9.41 -3.43
CA LEU A 33 3.01 8.11 -4.13
C LEU A 33 4.07 7.15 -3.57
N PHE A 34 5.31 7.61 -3.38
CA PHE A 34 6.38 6.82 -2.77
C PHE A 34 6.04 6.35 -1.35
N ALA A 35 5.36 7.16 -0.55
CA ALA A 35 4.91 6.82 0.79
C ALA A 35 4.00 5.58 0.85
N ARG A 36 3.45 5.15 -0.30
CA ARG A 36 2.53 4.01 -0.43
C ARG A 36 3.15 2.82 -1.15
N ILE A 37 4.47 2.80 -1.33
CA ILE A 37 5.21 1.66 -1.86
C ILE A 37 5.80 0.89 -0.67
N PRO A 38 5.21 -0.24 -0.26
CA PRO A 38 5.63 -0.96 0.94
C PRO A 38 7.11 -1.37 0.93
N GLU A 39 7.67 -1.70 -0.23
CA GLU A 39 9.06 -2.11 -0.41
C GLU A 39 10.08 -1.00 -0.07
N LEU A 40 9.61 0.24 0.08
CA LEU A 40 10.46 1.39 0.41
C LEU A 40 10.40 1.79 1.89
N GLU A 41 9.66 1.06 2.75
CA GLU A 41 9.42 1.44 4.16
C GLU A 41 10.69 1.91 4.88
N ILE A 42 11.77 1.14 4.78
CA ILE A 42 13.05 1.44 5.43
C ILE A 42 13.68 2.70 4.82
N ILE A 43 13.80 2.75 3.49
CA ILE A 43 14.56 3.82 2.82
C ILE A 43 13.80 5.16 2.82
N PHE A 44 12.48 5.10 2.79
CA PHE A 44 11.60 6.27 2.70
C PHE A 44 11.75 7.18 3.92
N GLY A 45 11.76 6.60 5.12
CA GLY A 45 11.95 7.35 6.39
C GLY A 45 13.34 7.96 6.54
N HIS A 46 14.36 7.42 5.86
CA HIS A 46 15.70 8.01 5.86
C HIS A 46 15.85 9.19 4.90
N ILE A 47 15.05 9.24 3.83
CA ILE A 47 15.20 10.21 2.73
C ILE A 47 14.25 11.39 2.88
N THR A 48 13.06 11.13 3.41
CA THR A 48 11.94 12.07 3.47
C THR A 48 11.49 12.29 4.91
N ASN A 49 10.91 13.47 5.17
CA ASN A 49 10.24 13.78 6.45
C ASN A 49 8.72 13.57 6.33
N GLU A 50 8.26 12.92 5.25
CA GLU A 50 6.85 12.64 5.02
C GLU A 50 6.49 11.33 5.72
N ARG A 51 5.22 11.20 6.10
CA ARG A 51 4.76 10.02 6.84
C ARG A 51 4.55 8.85 5.89
N PHE A 52 5.07 7.67 6.24
CA PHE A 52 4.82 6.46 5.46
C PHE A 52 3.34 6.04 5.58
N LYS A 53 2.76 5.51 4.50
CA LYS A 53 1.32 5.30 4.34
C LYS A 53 0.96 3.87 3.98
N CYS A 54 1.64 2.93 4.65
CA CYS A 54 1.39 1.50 4.62
C CYS A 54 1.47 0.95 6.05
N ILE A 55 0.67 -0.08 6.35
CA ILE A 55 0.70 -0.77 7.66
C ILE A 55 0.72 -2.28 7.47
N GLU A 56 1.46 -3.01 8.31
CA GLU A 56 1.42 -4.47 8.29
C GLU A 56 0.16 -4.98 8.99
N VAL A 57 -0.47 -6.02 8.42
CA VAL A 57 -1.62 -6.69 9.02
C VAL A 57 -1.23 -8.09 9.44
N VAL A 58 -1.37 -8.38 10.74
CA VAL A 58 -1.01 -9.67 11.33
C VAL A 58 -2.21 -10.24 12.08
N HIS A 59 -2.39 -11.55 12.06
CA HIS A 59 -3.42 -12.20 12.84
C HIS A 59 -3.12 -12.14 14.35
N ASP A 60 -4.08 -11.67 15.18
CA ASP A 60 -3.91 -11.66 16.63
C ASP A 60 -4.22 -13.04 17.23
N MET A 61 -3.20 -13.86 17.41
CA MET A 61 -3.39 -15.17 18.06
C MET A 61 -3.96 -15.04 19.48
N SER A 62 -3.58 -13.99 20.24
CA SER A 62 -4.02 -13.82 21.62
C SER A 62 -5.48 -13.36 21.73
N GLY A 63 -5.87 -12.41 20.87
CA GLY A 63 -7.24 -11.89 20.78
C GLY A 63 -8.25 -12.94 20.29
N ASN A 64 -7.80 -13.89 19.47
CA ASN A 64 -8.65 -14.95 18.91
C ASN A 64 -8.58 -16.29 19.69
N ARG A 65 -7.83 -16.39 20.80
CA ARG A 65 -7.69 -17.66 21.56
C ARG A 65 -8.98 -18.10 22.28
N PHE A 66 -9.83 -17.16 22.67
CA PHE A 66 -11.03 -17.42 23.51
C PHE A 66 -12.36 -17.28 22.77
N THR A 67 -12.36 -16.84 21.51
CA THR A 67 -13.57 -16.69 20.68
C THR A 67 -14.21 -18.02 20.27
N ASN A 68 -13.50 -19.16 20.42
CA ASN A 68 -14.05 -20.48 20.11
C ASN A 68 -15.11 -20.99 21.12
N ASN A 69 -15.31 -20.35 22.28
CA ASN A 69 -15.95 -21.03 23.41
C ASN A 69 -17.23 -20.41 24.02
N ASN A 70 -17.96 -19.47 23.39
CA ASN A 70 -19.42 -19.24 23.62
C ASN A 70 -20.04 -17.92 23.08
N LYS A 71 -19.44 -17.20 22.14
CA LYS A 71 -20.15 -16.09 21.47
C LYS A 71 -19.82 -16.06 19.99
N SER A 72 -20.86 -16.16 19.17
CA SER A 72 -20.83 -15.99 17.71
C SER A 72 -20.47 -14.55 17.36
N TYR A 73 -19.21 -14.16 17.58
CA TYR A 73 -18.65 -12.95 17.00
C TYR A 73 -18.11 -13.32 15.62
N HIS A 74 -18.78 -12.85 14.56
CA HIS A 74 -18.36 -13.01 13.16
C HIS A 74 -17.09 -12.18 12.80
N GLY A 75 -16.26 -11.83 13.78
CA GLY A 75 -15.12 -10.93 13.62
C GLY A 75 -13.81 -11.59 14.02
N THR A 76 -12.74 -11.29 13.28
CA THR A 76 -11.37 -11.71 13.57
C THR A 76 -10.61 -10.52 14.15
N TYR A 77 -9.87 -10.76 15.24
CA TYR A 77 -8.94 -9.77 15.76
C TYR A 77 -7.63 -9.77 14.96
N LEU A 78 -7.20 -8.59 14.53
CA LEU A 78 -5.97 -8.34 13.80
C LEU A 78 -5.08 -7.40 14.61
N LEU A 79 -3.78 -7.52 14.42
CA LEU A 79 -2.76 -6.59 14.86
C LEU A 79 -2.29 -5.81 13.64
N LEU A 80 -2.49 -4.50 13.67
CA LEU A 80 -1.90 -3.59 12.70
C LEU A 80 -0.57 -3.10 13.27
N ARG A 81 0.54 -3.38 12.57
CA ARG A 81 1.88 -3.03 13.01
C ARG A 81 2.44 -1.91 12.14
N ASP A 82 2.83 -0.83 12.80
CA ASP A 82 3.50 0.29 12.20
C ASP A 82 4.94 0.35 12.71
N MET A 83 5.90 0.13 11.80
CA MET A 83 7.33 0.17 12.11
C MET A 83 7.89 1.60 12.09
N THR A 84 7.17 2.58 11.53
CA THR A 84 7.64 3.97 11.46
C THR A 84 7.28 4.79 12.69
N TYR A 85 6.37 4.28 13.54
CA TYR A 85 5.83 4.97 14.72
C TYR A 85 5.06 6.25 14.40
N GLU A 86 4.58 6.38 13.16
CA GLU A 86 3.93 7.60 12.71
C GLU A 86 2.42 7.45 12.64
N ILE A 87 1.88 6.28 12.35
CA ILE A 87 0.46 6.04 12.09
C ILE A 87 -0.33 6.11 13.39
N THR A 88 -1.42 6.89 13.40
CA THR A 88 -2.25 7.07 14.59
C THR A 88 -3.49 6.18 14.56
N ALA A 89 -4.08 5.92 15.73
CA ALA A 89 -5.33 5.19 15.84
C ALA A 89 -6.51 5.89 15.13
N GLU A 90 -6.49 7.23 15.06
CA GLU A 90 -7.51 8.01 14.34
C GLU A 90 -7.42 7.79 12.84
N GLU A 91 -6.21 7.75 12.28
CA GLU A 91 -6.02 7.43 10.87
C GLU A 91 -6.45 6.00 10.54
N ILE A 92 -6.20 5.04 11.43
CA ILE A 92 -6.68 3.66 11.23
C ILE A 92 -8.21 3.61 11.21
N ARG A 93 -8.88 4.38 12.07
CA ARG A 93 -10.35 4.46 12.11
C ARG A 93 -10.95 5.13 10.88
N SER A 94 -10.22 6.04 10.22
CA SER A 94 -10.70 6.71 9.02
C SER A 94 -10.52 5.90 7.73
N LEU A 95 -9.83 4.75 7.79
CA LEU A 95 -9.67 3.86 6.65
C LEU A 95 -11.01 3.24 6.21
N PRO A 96 -11.21 2.97 4.90
CA PRO A 96 -12.47 2.45 4.36
C PRO A 96 -12.71 0.95 4.64
N PHE A 97 -12.02 0.35 5.61
CA PHE A 97 -12.00 -1.10 5.86
C PHE A 97 -12.88 -1.54 7.05
N ASN A 98 -13.72 -0.65 7.59
CA ASN A 98 -14.64 -0.94 8.69
C ASN A 98 -13.97 -1.57 9.94
N PHE A 99 -12.77 -1.12 10.29
CA PHE A 99 -12.09 -1.56 11.51
C PHE A 99 -12.86 -1.11 12.76
N LYS A 100 -13.20 -2.07 13.62
CA LYS A 100 -13.89 -1.85 14.89
C LYS A 100 -12.93 -2.04 16.06
N GLU A 101 -13.28 -1.50 17.23
CA GLU A 101 -12.53 -1.72 18.48
C GLU A 101 -11.04 -1.42 18.38
N VAL A 102 -10.66 -0.34 17.68
CA VAL A 102 -9.26 0.06 17.52
C VAL A 102 -8.67 0.48 18.87
N GLN A 103 -7.77 -0.35 19.39
CA GLN A 103 -7.10 -0.19 20.69
C GLN A 103 -5.59 -0.29 20.51
N TYR A 104 -4.85 0.46 21.32
CA TYR A 104 -3.40 0.31 21.39
C TYR A 104 -3.05 -1.07 21.97
N ALA A 105 -2.21 -1.82 21.27
CA ALA A 105 -1.65 -3.07 21.75
C ALA A 105 -0.19 -2.81 22.11
N ARG A 106 0.22 -3.21 23.33
CA ARG A 106 1.62 -3.12 23.72
C ARG A 106 2.42 -4.13 22.90
N SER A 107 3.45 -3.67 22.21
CA SER A 107 4.43 -4.53 21.57
C SER A 107 5.63 -4.75 22.48
N GLU A 108 6.13 -5.97 22.55
CA GLU A 108 7.47 -6.28 23.09
C GLU A 108 8.58 -6.04 22.07
N ASN A 109 8.22 -6.02 20.78
CA ASN A 109 9.12 -5.73 19.66
C ASN A 109 9.01 -4.25 19.24
N ASP A 110 10.05 -3.71 18.61
CA ASP A 110 10.02 -2.37 18.02
C ASP A 110 8.80 -2.20 17.08
N GLY A 111 8.02 -1.13 17.28
CA GLY A 111 6.87 -0.72 16.46
C GLY A 111 5.63 -0.33 17.28
N LEU A 112 4.77 0.54 16.73
CA LEU A 112 3.42 0.77 17.25
C LEU A 112 2.50 -0.36 16.80
N MET A 113 1.69 -0.90 17.72
CA MET A 113 0.70 -1.92 17.40
C MET A 113 -0.70 -1.47 17.80
N TYR A 114 -1.65 -1.76 16.91
CA TYR A 114 -3.06 -1.52 17.14
C TYR A 114 -3.82 -2.83 16.99
N ARG A 115 -4.52 -3.24 18.04
CA ARG A 115 -5.51 -4.32 17.96
C ARG A 115 -6.77 -3.75 17.34
N VAL A 116 -7.28 -4.42 16.32
CA VAL A 116 -8.54 -4.09 15.66
C VAL A 116 -9.39 -5.34 15.50
N ARG A 117 -10.71 -5.20 15.56
CA ARG A 117 -11.65 -6.23 15.13
C ARG A 117 -12.07 -5.94 13.69
N TYR A 118 -11.99 -6.96 12.84
CA TYR A 118 -12.43 -6.90 11.47
C TYR A 118 -13.50 -7.96 11.24
N ASP A 119 -14.68 -7.52 10.81
CA ASP A 119 -15.81 -8.40 10.54
C ASP A 119 -15.77 -8.87 9.10
N CYS A 120 -15.48 -10.16 8.92
CA CYS A 120 -15.45 -10.78 7.60
C CYS A 120 -16.87 -11.10 7.14
N LYS A 121 -17.09 -11.15 5.82
CA LYS A 121 -18.32 -11.74 5.27
C LYS A 121 -18.34 -13.24 5.57
N GLU A 122 -19.54 -13.83 5.61
CA GLU A 122 -19.70 -15.26 5.83
C GLU A 122 -18.84 -16.06 4.84
N ASN A 123 -18.03 -16.99 5.34
CA ASN A 123 -17.12 -17.88 4.60
C ASN A 123 -15.89 -17.23 3.92
N GLU A 124 -15.60 -15.95 4.14
CA GLU A 124 -14.34 -15.32 3.69
C GLU A 124 -13.31 -15.25 4.83
N SER A 125 -12.06 -15.62 4.54
CA SER A 125 -10.96 -15.36 5.47
C SER A 125 -10.53 -13.89 5.42
N TRP A 126 -10.08 -13.33 6.55
CA TRP A 126 -9.63 -11.92 6.62
C TRP A 126 -8.54 -11.57 5.61
N TYR A 127 -7.65 -12.52 5.27
CA TYR A 127 -6.55 -12.33 4.34
C TYR A 127 -7.01 -12.33 2.86
N GLU A 128 -8.23 -12.79 2.59
CA GLU A 128 -8.85 -12.78 1.26
C GLU A 128 -9.78 -11.57 1.09
N SER A 129 -10.44 -11.14 2.17
CA SER A 129 -11.40 -10.04 2.12
C SER A 129 -10.75 -8.66 2.22
N LEU A 130 -9.60 -8.54 2.89
CA LEU A 130 -8.83 -7.29 2.93
C LEU A 130 -7.96 -7.14 1.68
N PRO A 131 -7.83 -5.92 1.12
CA PRO A 131 -7.00 -5.66 -0.05
C PRO A 131 -5.52 -5.54 0.34
N LEU A 132 -4.94 -6.68 0.71
CA LEU A 132 -3.56 -6.77 1.16
C LEU A 132 -2.61 -6.88 -0.03
N HIS A 133 -1.57 -6.04 -0.02
CA HIS A 133 -0.40 -6.18 -0.87
C HIS A 133 0.52 -7.26 -0.33
N ASN A 134 0.95 -8.16 -1.22
CA ASN A 134 1.91 -9.21 -0.93
C ASN A 134 2.92 -9.24 -2.06
N SER A 135 4.20 -9.24 -1.72
CA SER A 135 5.29 -9.37 -2.67
C SER A 135 6.37 -10.30 -2.10
N PRO A 136 7.38 -10.69 -2.90
CA PRO A 136 8.53 -11.42 -2.38
C PRO A 136 9.29 -10.68 -1.27
N PHE A 137 9.12 -9.35 -1.17
CA PHE A 137 9.82 -8.49 -0.23
C PHE A 137 8.99 -8.20 1.03
N VAL A 138 7.67 -8.05 0.91
CA VAL A 138 6.78 -7.69 2.01
C VAL A 138 5.52 -8.57 2.05
N ARG A 139 4.95 -8.78 3.23
CA ARG A 139 3.73 -9.59 3.41
C ARG A 139 2.63 -8.79 4.09
N HIS A 140 1.40 -9.06 3.69
CA HIS A 140 0.16 -8.55 4.30
C HIS A 140 0.18 -7.04 4.57
N ARG A 141 0.61 -6.25 3.57
CA ARG A 141 0.68 -4.80 3.70
C ARG A 141 -0.62 -4.16 3.25
N LEU A 142 -1.21 -3.35 4.11
CA LEU A 142 -2.39 -2.57 3.80
C LEU A 142 -1.95 -1.15 3.42
N LEU A 143 -2.32 -0.73 2.21
CA LEU A 143 -1.98 0.58 1.67
C LEU A 143 -3.09 1.56 2.03
N PHE A 144 -2.69 2.78 2.43
CA PHE A 144 -3.66 3.83 2.70
C PHE A 144 -4.13 4.43 1.37
N PRO A 145 -5.42 4.74 1.23
CA PRO A 145 -5.92 5.32 0.00
C PRO A 145 -5.20 6.63 -0.35
N ILE A 146 -4.93 6.84 -1.64
CA ILE A 146 -4.39 8.12 -2.13
C ILE A 146 -5.51 9.10 -2.46
N PHE A 147 -6.56 8.62 -3.13
CA PHE A 147 -7.77 9.34 -3.48
C PHE A 147 -8.96 8.41 -3.28
N LEU A 148 -10.00 8.88 -2.58
CA LEU A 148 -11.21 8.09 -2.33
C LEU A 148 -10.83 6.68 -1.83
N ASP A 149 -11.15 5.64 -2.61
CA ASP A 149 -10.86 4.24 -2.29
C ASP A 149 -9.71 3.65 -3.13
N LEU A 150 -8.79 4.47 -3.63
CA LEU A 150 -7.65 4.02 -4.44
C LEU A 150 -6.45 3.67 -3.55
N TYR A 151 -6.34 2.39 -3.22
CA TYR A 151 -5.25 1.80 -2.42
C TYR A 151 -4.57 0.61 -3.13
N GLU A 152 -4.84 0.38 -4.41
CA GLU A 152 -4.21 -0.74 -5.14
C GLU A 152 -2.76 -0.42 -5.53
N PHE A 153 -1.84 -1.27 -5.09
CA PHE A 153 -0.40 -1.15 -5.36
C PHE A 153 -0.09 -0.91 -6.85
N ARG A 154 -0.65 -1.73 -7.75
CA ARG A 154 -0.40 -1.63 -9.20
C ARG A 154 -0.75 -0.26 -9.78
N ILE A 155 -1.86 0.32 -9.32
CA ILE A 155 -2.31 1.62 -9.81
C ILE A 155 -1.35 2.70 -9.31
N ILE A 156 -1.00 2.67 -8.02
CA ILE A 156 -0.05 3.60 -7.40
C ILE A 156 1.31 3.51 -8.09
N ALA A 157 1.82 2.31 -8.30
CA ALA A 157 3.11 2.09 -8.94
C ALA A 157 3.10 2.50 -10.42
N THR A 158 2.01 2.26 -11.16
CA THR A 158 1.85 2.74 -12.54
C THR A 158 1.81 4.27 -12.60
N CYS A 159 1.07 4.92 -11.70
CA CYS A 159 1.05 6.38 -11.58
C CYS A 159 2.43 6.95 -11.27
N LEU A 160 3.19 6.28 -10.40
CA LEU A 160 4.53 6.67 -10.02
C LEU A 160 5.53 6.51 -11.17
N LEU A 161 5.53 5.37 -11.87
CA LEU A 161 6.31 5.17 -13.11
C LEU A 161 6.00 6.24 -14.15
N TYR A 162 4.71 6.54 -14.35
CA TYR A 162 4.29 7.58 -15.27
C TYR A 162 4.82 8.96 -14.85
N ALA A 163 4.72 9.32 -13.57
CA ALA A 163 5.25 10.57 -13.04
C ALA A 163 6.77 10.68 -13.20
N LEU A 164 7.51 9.61 -12.93
CA LEU A 164 8.96 9.56 -13.16
C LEU A 164 9.30 9.71 -14.65
N SER A 165 8.53 9.08 -15.55
CA SER A 165 8.71 9.25 -17.00
C SER A 165 8.54 10.69 -17.45
N ILE A 166 7.63 11.44 -16.81
CA ILE A 166 7.43 12.87 -17.07
C ILE A 166 8.65 13.68 -16.61
N ILE A 167 9.20 13.37 -15.42
CA ILE A 167 10.41 14.06 -14.92
C ILE A 167 11.56 13.89 -15.92
N VAL A 168 11.84 12.64 -16.31
CA VAL A 168 12.97 12.34 -17.21
C VAL A 168 12.78 12.99 -18.58
N ARG A 169 11.56 12.97 -19.14
CA ARG A 169 11.30 13.47 -20.50
C ARG A 169 11.11 14.98 -20.58
N TYR A 170 10.41 15.58 -19.62
CA TYR A 170 9.95 16.97 -19.71
C TYR A 170 10.57 17.90 -18.67
N ARG A 171 11.28 17.37 -17.67
CA ARG A 171 11.98 18.16 -16.64
C ARG A 171 13.43 17.70 -16.48
N PRO A 172 14.23 17.73 -17.56
CA PRO A 172 15.59 17.22 -17.54
C PRO A 172 16.49 17.94 -16.53
N SER A 173 16.23 19.23 -16.23
CA SER A 173 16.98 19.94 -15.18
C SER A 173 16.82 19.33 -13.79
N ILE A 174 15.61 18.90 -13.43
CA ILE A 174 15.35 18.20 -12.15
C ILE A 174 16.05 16.84 -12.17
N TRP A 175 15.96 16.12 -13.28
CA TRP A 175 16.61 14.82 -13.43
C TRP A 175 18.13 14.91 -13.31
N ILE A 176 18.74 15.92 -13.93
CA ILE A 176 20.17 16.22 -13.79
C ILE A 176 20.50 16.54 -12.33
N ASP A 177 19.71 17.36 -11.64
CA ASP A 177 19.93 17.65 -10.21
C ASP A 177 19.89 16.36 -9.34
N ILE A 178 19.07 15.37 -9.72
CA ILE A 178 18.99 14.06 -9.04
C ILE A 178 20.26 13.25 -9.30
N ILE A 179 20.73 13.17 -10.55
CA ILE A 179 21.92 12.38 -10.92
C ILE A 179 23.22 13.02 -10.44
N THR A 180 23.34 14.35 -10.54
CA THR A 180 24.61 15.07 -10.30
C THR A 180 24.92 15.30 -8.83
N GLY A 181 24.10 14.76 -7.91
CA GLY A 181 24.41 14.73 -6.48
C GLY A 181 23.55 15.67 -5.62
N LYS A 182 22.96 16.72 -6.21
CA LYS A 182 22.22 17.74 -5.43
C LYS A 182 20.99 17.16 -4.73
N ASN A 183 20.35 16.18 -5.37
CA ASN A 183 19.18 15.46 -4.88
C ASN A 183 19.40 13.94 -4.88
N GLU A 184 20.66 13.49 -4.71
CA GLU A 184 21.07 12.08 -4.85
C GLU A 184 20.27 11.11 -3.98
N LYS A 185 19.89 11.55 -2.77
CA LYS A 185 19.05 10.73 -1.89
C LYS A 185 17.79 10.20 -2.58
N TYR A 186 17.18 10.99 -3.48
CA TYR A 186 16.01 10.53 -4.23
C TYR A 186 16.34 9.53 -5.32
N LEU A 187 17.57 9.53 -5.86
CA LEU A 187 18.02 8.54 -6.84
C LEU A 187 17.98 7.13 -6.21
N VAL A 188 18.52 6.97 -5.01
CA VAL A 188 18.54 5.66 -4.31
C VAL A 188 17.12 5.13 -4.07
N MET A 189 16.17 5.99 -3.69
CA MET A 189 14.77 5.61 -3.54
C MET A 189 14.12 5.22 -4.88
N ILE A 190 14.45 5.93 -5.96
CA ILE A 190 13.95 5.63 -7.30
C ILE A 190 14.50 4.27 -7.78
N GLU A 191 15.79 4.01 -7.58
CA GLU A 191 16.42 2.75 -7.97
C GLU A 191 15.80 1.57 -7.21
N GLN A 192 15.70 1.66 -5.88
CA GLN A 192 15.04 0.62 -5.07
C GLN A 192 13.58 0.39 -5.48
N PHE A 193 12.87 1.47 -5.86
CA PHE A 193 11.51 1.37 -6.37
C PHE A 193 11.46 0.62 -7.71
N LEU A 194 12.35 0.94 -8.64
CA LEU A 194 12.42 0.30 -9.95
C LEU A 194 12.75 -1.19 -9.81
N ASP A 195 13.72 -1.55 -8.96
CA ASP A 195 14.07 -2.94 -8.67
C ASP A 195 12.88 -3.73 -8.10
N SER A 196 12.12 -3.10 -7.20
CA SER A 196 10.93 -3.70 -6.61
C SER A 196 9.84 -3.91 -7.67
N VAL A 197 9.60 -2.91 -8.50
CA VAL A 197 8.57 -2.92 -9.54
C VAL A 197 8.88 -3.93 -10.64
N GLU A 198 10.13 -4.01 -11.10
CA GLU A 198 10.56 -4.97 -12.13
C GLU A 198 10.24 -6.41 -11.70
N ARG A 199 10.33 -6.70 -10.41
CA ARG A 199 10.04 -8.03 -9.88
C ARG A 199 8.56 -8.29 -9.59
N VAL A 200 7.81 -7.28 -9.12
CA VAL A 200 6.44 -7.45 -8.62
C VAL A 200 5.39 -7.22 -9.70
N ILE A 201 5.51 -6.13 -10.47
CA ILE A 201 4.47 -5.70 -11.41
C ILE A 201 4.22 -6.74 -12.52
N PRO A 202 5.24 -7.29 -13.20
CA PRO A 202 4.99 -8.23 -14.30
C PRO A 202 4.18 -9.45 -13.85
N GLU A 203 4.52 -10.04 -12.71
CA GLU A 203 3.80 -11.20 -12.15
C GLU A 203 2.35 -10.83 -11.82
N ASP A 204 2.14 -9.72 -11.13
CA ASP A 204 0.82 -9.24 -10.72
C ASP A 204 -0.11 -8.94 -11.91
N PHE A 205 0.43 -8.33 -12.96
CA PHE A 205 -0.33 -8.07 -14.19
C PHE A 205 -0.65 -9.36 -14.94
N LEU A 206 0.32 -10.27 -15.07
CA LEU A 206 0.09 -11.55 -15.74
C LEU A 206 -0.96 -12.40 -15.01
N ASN A 207 -0.90 -12.45 -13.68
CA ASN A 207 -1.88 -13.13 -12.85
C ASN A 207 -3.30 -12.59 -13.08
N ARG A 208 -3.43 -11.27 -13.20
CA ARG A 208 -4.73 -10.62 -13.38
C ARG A 208 -5.28 -10.77 -14.79
N ILE A 209 -4.45 -10.61 -15.83
CA ILE A 209 -4.85 -10.77 -17.23
C ILE A 209 -5.23 -12.23 -17.51
N SER A 210 -4.45 -13.17 -16.98
CA SER A 210 -4.68 -14.61 -17.21
C SER A 210 -5.80 -15.18 -16.35
N GLY A 211 -6.23 -14.47 -15.31
CA GLY A 211 -7.18 -14.97 -14.31
C GLY A 211 -6.66 -16.20 -13.53
N LYS A 212 -5.36 -16.47 -13.57
CA LYS A 212 -4.71 -17.64 -12.98
C LYS A 212 -3.46 -17.20 -12.24
N THR A 213 -3.21 -17.77 -11.07
CA THR A 213 -1.93 -17.60 -10.37
C THR A 213 -0.85 -18.39 -11.11
N ILE A 214 0.07 -17.68 -11.75
CA ILE A 214 1.20 -18.26 -12.46
C ILE A 214 2.29 -18.53 -11.43
N ARG A 215 2.50 -19.81 -11.12
CA ARG A 215 3.65 -20.24 -10.30
C ARG A 215 4.75 -20.72 -11.23
N VAL A 216 5.82 -19.94 -11.36
CA VAL A 216 7.03 -20.38 -12.07
C VAL A 216 7.78 -21.33 -11.13
N ARG A 217 7.69 -22.63 -11.41
CA ARG A 217 8.44 -23.66 -10.67
C ARG A 217 9.70 -24.00 -11.46
N LEU A 218 10.86 -23.82 -10.85
CA LEU A 218 12.09 -24.46 -11.33
C LEU A 218 11.97 -25.97 -11.09
N THR A 219 12.21 -26.75 -12.14
CA THR A 219 12.24 -28.22 -12.07
C THR A 219 13.33 -28.63 -11.08
N GLY A 220 12.93 -29.20 -9.93
CA GLY A 220 13.84 -29.61 -8.84
C GLY A 220 13.69 -28.87 -7.51
N SER A 221 12.80 -27.87 -7.40
CA SER A 221 12.49 -27.23 -6.10
C SER A 221 11.66 -28.15 -5.19
N ILE A 222 12.08 -28.30 -3.93
CA ILE A 222 11.53 -29.24 -2.93
C ILE A 222 10.24 -28.72 -2.27
N TYR A 223 9.89 -27.45 -2.47
CA TYR A 223 8.66 -26.88 -1.93
C TYR A 223 7.56 -26.88 -3.00
N ALA A 224 6.71 -27.91 -2.93
CA ALA A 224 5.51 -28.08 -3.75
C ALA A 224 4.34 -27.26 -3.19
#